data_AF-A0A1R4JWA0-F1
#
_entry.id   AF-A0A1R4JWA0-F1
#
_cell.length_a   1.000
_cell.length_b   1.000
_cell.length_c   1.000
_cell.angle_alpha   90.00
_cell.angle_beta   90.00
_cell.angle_gamma   90.00
#
_symmetry.space_group_name_H-M   'P 1'
#
loop_
_entity.id
_entity.type
_entity.pdbx_description
1 polymer ?
#
loop_
_entity_poly.entity_id
_entity_poly.type
_entity_poly.pdbx_seq_one_letter_code
_entity_poly.pdbx_strand_id
1 'polypeptide(L)' 'MHHYPDARNQDDDETEWVLPVRWIDTRPESEAYWEKGMFGNQNSACKLRQEFTLARLAEHFDTESDRSD' A
#
# COMPACT_ATOMS: atom_id res chain seq x y z
N MET A 1 -31.03 -3.94 10.66
CA MET A 1 -30.75 -5.19 9.91
C MET A 1 -30.05 -4.75 8.63
N HIS A 2 -28.72 -4.88 8.56
CA HIS A 2 -27.97 -4.51 7.36
C HIS A 2 -28.20 -5.63 6.34
N HIS A 3 -28.85 -5.30 5.22
CA HIS A 3 -29.04 -6.25 4.13
C HIS A 3 -27.70 -6.31 3.39
N TYR A 4 -26.92 -7.38 3.58
CA TYR A 4 -25.77 -7.64 2.72
C TYR A 4 -26.33 -8.09 1.36
N PRO A 5 -25.95 -7.44 0.25
CA PRO A 5 -26.31 -7.90 -1.09
C PRO A 5 -25.82 -9.34 -1.28
N ASP A 6 -26.58 -10.14 -2.02
CA ASP A 6 -26.08 -11.43 -2.50
C ASP A 6 -24.87 -11.15 -3.41
N ALA A 7 -23.67 -11.52 -2.97
CA ALA A 7 -22.40 -11.28 -3.67
C ALA A 7 -22.37 -11.85 -5.10
N ARG A 8 -23.35 -12.69 -5.47
CA ARG A 8 -23.47 -13.26 -6.82
C ARG A 8 -24.11 -12.31 -7.85
N ASN A 9 -24.61 -11.14 -7.43
CA ASN A 9 -25.29 -10.17 -8.29
C ASN A 9 -24.71 -8.75 -8.22
N GLN A 10 -23.49 -8.59 -7.69
CA GLN A 10 -22.80 -7.30 -7.73
C GLN A 10 -22.07 -7.16 -9.07
N ASP A 11 -22.13 -5.96 -9.66
CA ASP A 11 -21.24 -5.59 -10.76
C ASP A 11 -19.79 -5.67 -10.25
N ASP A 12 -18.82 -5.97 -11.12
CA ASP A 12 -17.40 -6.10 -10.71
C ASP A 12 -16.91 -4.82 -10.01
N ASP A 13 -17.48 -3.67 -10.39
CA ASP A 13 -17.21 -2.34 -9.83
C ASP A 13 -17.66 -2.18 -8.36
N GLU A 14 -18.63 -2.96 -7.88
CA GLU A 14 -19.18 -2.89 -6.51
C GLU A 14 -18.70 -4.04 -5.60
N THR A 15 -17.83 -4.91 -6.11
CA THR A 15 -17.37 -6.10 -5.38
C THR A 15 -16.15 -5.78 -4.51
N GLU A 16 -16.20 -6.17 -3.23
CA GLU A 16 -15.05 -6.10 -2.32
C GLU A 16 -14.16 -7.34 -2.47
N TRP A 17 -12.86 -7.14 -2.67
CA TRP A 17 -11.89 -8.23 -2.88
C TRP A 17 -10.92 -8.34 -1.71
N VAL A 18 -10.71 -9.57 -1.24
CA VAL A 18 -9.61 -9.90 -0.32
C VAL A 18 -8.45 -10.42 -1.17
N LEU A 19 -7.39 -9.63 -1.27
CA LEU A 19 -6.18 -10.00 -2.00
C LEU A 19 -5.09 -10.45 -1.02
N PRO A 20 -4.42 -11.59 -1.26
CA PRO A 20 -3.28 -11.99 -0.44
C PRO A 20 -2.12 -11.02 -0.67
N VAL A 21 -1.46 -10.61 0.41
CA VAL A 21 -0.26 -9.77 0.37
C VAL A 21 0.94 -10.60 0.83
N ARG A 22 1.93 -10.73 -0.04
CA ARG A 22 3.27 -11.22 0.31
C ARG A 22 4.14 -10.01 0.59
N TRP A 23 4.63 -9.90 1.82
CA TRP A 23 5.61 -8.87 2.17
C TRP A 23 6.98 -9.26 1.63
N ILE A 24 7.66 -8.31 0.97
CA ILE A 24 9.02 -8.45 0.45
C ILE A 24 10.03 -8.15 1.56
N ASP A 25 9.72 -7.17 2.40
CA ASP A 25 10.53 -6.76 3.54
C ASP A 25 9.62 -6.36 4.73
N THR A 26 10.09 -6.56 5.96
CA THR A 26 9.42 -6.15 7.21
C THR A 26 10.46 -5.74 8.24
N ARG A 27 10.35 -4.52 8.76
CA ARG A 27 11.35 -3.91 9.64
C ARG A 27 10.76 -3.46 10.97
N PRO A 28 11.56 -3.37 12.05
CA PRO A 28 11.12 -2.78 13.32
C PRO A 28 10.88 -1.27 13.17
N GLU A 29 10.08 -0.69 14.07
CA GLU A 29 9.79 0.75 14.08
C GLU A 29 11.04 1.62 14.21
N SER A 30 12.09 1.14 14.87
CA SER A 30 13.38 1.84 14.96
C SER A 30 14.07 2.06 13.61
N GLU A 31 13.67 1.30 12.59
CA GLU A 31 14.13 1.44 11.20
C GLU A 31 13.09 2.17 10.33
N ALA A 32 12.08 2.80 10.93
CA ALA A 32 11.13 3.63 10.19
C ALA A 32 11.85 4.79 9.50
N TYR A 33 11.55 4.98 8.21
CA TYR A 33 12.22 5.96 7.37
C TYR A 33 11.36 7.19 7.14
N TRP A 34 11.93 8.36 7.42
CA TRP A 34 11.32 9.66 7.15
C TRP A 34 12.39 10.71 6.89
N GLU A 35 12.12 11.62 5.96
CA GLU A 35 12.92 12.83 5.75
C GLU A 35 12.05 14.05 5.47
N LYS A 36 12.65 15.23 5.67
CA LYS A 36 11.96 16.51 5.46
C LYS A 36 11.47 16.62 4.01
N GLY A 37 10.18 16.93 3.85
CA GLY A 37 9.54 17.09 2.54
C GLY A 37 8.78 15.85 2.08
N MET A 38 8.89 14.73 2.80
CA MET A 38 8.06 13.56 2.55
C MET A 38 6.58 13.86 2.79
N PHE A 39 5.74 13.21 1.99
CA PHE A 39 4.30 13.25 2.11
C PHE A 39 3.83 12.47 3.34
N GLY A 40 3.05 13.13 4.20
CA GLY A 40 2.40 12.49 5.34
C GLY A 40 0.88 12.54 5.19
N ASN A 41 0.20 11.46 5.61
CA ASN A 41 -1.25 11.39 5.70
C ASN A 41 -1.66 11.04 7.13
N GLN A 42 -2.79 11.58 7.61
CA GLN A 42 -3.38 11.21 8.89
C GLN A 42 -4.17 9.88 8.84
N ASN A 43 -4.53 9.39 7.65
CA ASN A 43 -5.15 8.07 7.50
C ASN A 43 -4.11 6.95 7.64
N SER A 44 -4.55 5.78 8.11
CA SER A 44 -3.69 4.60 8.30
C SER A 44 -2.99 4.13 7.01
N ALA A 45 -3.61 4.31 5.84
CA ALA A 45 -3.04 4.00 4.56
C ALA A 45 -3.58 4.94 3.46
N CYS A 46 -2.78 5.16 2.42
CA CYS A 46 -3.21 5.84 1.21
C CYS A 46 -2.29 5.53 0.04
N LYS A 47 -2.75 5.86 -1.17
CA LYS A 47 -1.93 5.78 -2.37
C LYS A 47 -0.93 6.93 -2.40
N LEU A 48 0.35 6.61 -2.35
CA LEU A 48 1.44 7.58 -2.54
C LEU A 48 1.50 8.02 -4.02
N ARG A 49 1.68 9.33 -4.22
CA ARG A 49 1.73 9.95 -5.57
C ARG A 49 2.87 10.95 -5.74
N GLN A 50 3.46 11.43 -4.66
CA GLN A 50 4.53 12.42 -4.73
C GLN A 50 5.83 11.74 -5.15
N GLU A 51 6.35 12.10 -6.32
CA GLU A 51 7.56 11.50 -6.91
C GLU A 51 8.75 11.54 -5.96
N PHE A 52 8.94 12.63 -5.24
CA PHE A 52 10.01 12.78 -4.24
C PHE A 52 9.95 11.69 -3.16
N THR A 53 8.78 11.48 -2.54
CA THR A 53 8.60 10.43 -1.52
C THR A 53 8.81 9.05 -2.10
N LEU A 54 8.26 8.79 -3.30
CA LEU A 54 8.38 7.49 -3.97
C LEU A 54 9.84 7.15 -4.28
N ALA A 55 10.60 8.10 -4.82
CA ALA A 55 12.02 7.89 -5.15
C ALA A 55 12.85 7.55 -3.90
N ARG A 56 12.63 8.25 -2.80
CA ARG A 56 13.31 8.02 -1.53
C ARG A 56 12.98 6.66 -0.91
N LEU A 57 11.71 6.27 -0.94
CA LEU A 57 11.27 4.97 -0.44
C LEU A 57 11.83 3.83 -1.31
N ALA A 58 11.82 3.96 -2.64
CA ALA A 58 12.38 2.97 -3.55
C ALA A 58 13.89 2.78 -3.32
N GLU A 59 14.63 3.87 -3.08
CA GLU A 59 16.06 3.84 -2.75
C GLU A 59 16.33 3.20 -1.38
N HIS A 60 15.54 3.54 -0.35
CA HIS A 60 15.73 3.02 1.01
C HIS A 60 15.39 1.53 1.15
N PHE A 61 14.33 1.07 0.49
CA PHE A 61 13.82 -0.31 0.61
C PHE A 61 14.23 -1.22 -0.56
N ASP A 62 15.00 -0.73 -1.53
CA ASP A 62 15.52 -1.47 -2.69
C ASP A 62 14.44 -2.28 -3.46
N THR A 63 13.28 -1.66 -3.68
CA THR A 63 12.08 -2.36 -4.21
C THR A 63 12.18 -2.77 -5.68
N GLU A 64 13.19 -2.29 -6.42
CA GLU A 64 13.39 -2.67 -7.82
C GLU A 64 14.08 -4.04 -7.98
N SER A 65 14.75 -4.55 -6.94
CA SER A 65 15.41 -5.87 -7.01
C SER A 65 14.44 -7.06 -7.06
N ASP A 66 13.20 -6.91 -6.57
CA ASP A 66 12.20 -8.00 -6.49
C ASP A 66 11.34 -8.13 -7.77
N ARG A 67 11.46 -7.20 -8.73
CA ARG A 67 10.60 -7.15 -9.95
C ARG A 67 10.99 -8.13 -11.07
N SER A 68 11.93 -9.03 -10.81
CA SER A 68 12.51 -9.93 -11.83
C SER A 68 11.98 -11.37 -11.81
N ASP A 69 10.90 -11.66 -11.07
CA ASP A 69 10.20 -12.96 -11.07
C ASP A 69 8.98 -12.99 -12.01
#